data_AF-A0A8J7HLW4-F1
#
_entry.id   AF-A0A8J7HLW4-F1
#
_cell.length_a   1.000
_cell.length_b   1.000
_cell.length_c   1.000
_cell.angle_alpha   90.00
_cell.angle_beta   90.00
_cell.angle_gamma   90.00
#
_symmetry.space_group_name_H-M   'P 1'
#
loop_
_entity.id
_entity.type
_entity.pdbx_description
1 polymer ?
#
loop_
_entity_poly.entity_id
_entity_poly.type
_entity_poly.pdbx_seq_one_letter_code
_entity_poly.pdbx_strand_id
1 'polypeptide(L)'
;MLKGTSNAGLVGGKFAADQKFDPEDNCAKNKLFQGENFERAQKALEKLRPIAKRHNSTLAQLVLAWLIAQPQTNAVAGARYPQQAIDNALAGNLKLSADEIAEIDAIGRIVTDHLDDNPVMWNW
;
A
#
# COMPACT_ATOMS: atom_id res chain seq x y z
N MET A 1 -23.45 8.17 12.16
CA MET A 1 -22.42 8.90 11.39
C MET A 1 -21.15 8.06 11.42
N LEU A 2 -20.91 7.25 10.40
CA LEU A 2 -19.81 6.27 10.41
C LEU A 2 -18.47 7.00 10.28
N LYS A 3 -17.77 7.12 11.42
CA LYS A 3 -16.36 7.51 11.49
C LYS A 3 -15.50 6.33 11.05
N GLY A 4 -14.70 6.51 10.01
CA GLY A 4 -13.63 5.60 9.61
C GLY A 4 -12.85 6.23 8.45
N THR A 5 -11.54 6.14 8.28
CA THR A 5 -10.41 5.49 8.96
C THR A 5 -9.16 5.99 8.20
N SER A 6 -8.09 6.47 8.85
CA SER A 6 -6.80 5.75 8.98
C SER A 6 -6.00 5.61 7.67
N ASN A 7 -4.72 5.93 7.75
CA ASN A 7 -3.74 5.99 6.67
C ASN A 7 -3.79 4.76 5.73
N ALA A 8 -3.69 4.98 4.41
CA ALA A 8 -3.63 3.99 3.32
C ALA A 8 -4.95 3.23 2.99
N GLY A 9 -5.95 3.92 2.43
CA GLY A 9 -7.18 3.25 1.96
C GLY A 9 -6.93 2.14 0.92
N LEU A 10 -5.92 2.30 0.05
CA LEU A 10 -5.54 1.31 -0.96
C LEU A 10 -4.87 0.09 -0.32
N VAL A 11 -3.76 0.27 0.40
CA VAL A 11 -3.02 -0.83 1.04
C VAL A 11 -3.82 -1.51 2.15
N GLY A 12 -4.72 -0.78 2.81
CA GLY A 12 -5.69 -1.33 3.76
C GLY A 12 -6.79 -2.16 3.12
N GLY A 13 -6.86 -2.24 1.77
CA GLY A 13 -7.82 -3.06 1.03
C GLY A 13 -9.28 -2.60 1.18
N LYS A 14 -9.52 -1.31 1.41
CA LYS A 14 -10.86 -0.77 1.73
C LYS A 14 -11.66 -0.31 0.52
N PHE A 15 -11.03 -0.22 -0.65
CA PHE A 15 -11.71 0.23 -1.86
C PHE A 15 -12.13 -0.95 -2.71
N ALA A 16 -13.42 -0.97 -3.08
CA ALA A 16 -13.95 -1.90 -4.08
C ALA A 16 -13.41 -1.55 -5.47
N ALA A 17 -13.40 -2.52 -6.39
CA ALA A 17 -12.88 -2.34 -7.74
C ALA A 17 -13.63 -1.26 -8.55
N ASP A 18 -14.90 -1.01 -8.23
CA ASP A 18 -15.77 -0.02 -8.85
C ASP A 18 -15.96 1.25 -7.99
N GLN A 19 -15.11 1.45 -6.98
CA GLN A 19 -15.17 2.60 -6.08
C GLN A 19 -15.14 3.92 -6.88
N LYS A 20 -16.20 4.71 -6.72
CA LYS A 20 -16.22 6.10 -7.18
C LYS A 20 -15.77 7.01 -6.04
N PHE A 21 -14.88 7.93 -6.37
CA PHE A 21 -14.41 8.97 -5.45
C PHE A 21 -15.12 10.28 -5.75
N ASP A 22 -15.37 11.07 -4.71
CA ASP A 22 -15.83 12.44 -4.88
C ASP A 22 -14.76 13.23 -5.65
N PRO A 23 -15.12 14.08 -6.64
CA PRO A 23 -14.14 14.91 -7.36
C PRO A 23 -13.27 15.81 -6.47
N GLU A 24 -13.76 16.18 -5.28
CA GLU A 24 -13.00 16.96 -4.30
C GLU A 24 -12.04 16.09 -3.46
N ASP A 25 -12.16 14.76 -3.49
CA ASP A 25 -11.29 13.84 -2.77
C ASP A 25 -9.90 13.74 -3.43
N ASN A 26 -8.85 13.75 -2.61
CA ASN A 26 -7.47 13.59 -3.07
C ASN A 26 -7.23 12.25 -3.79
N CYS A 27 -8.02 11.21 -3.49
CA CYS A 27 -7.95 9.92 -4.19
C CYS A 27 -8.37 10.07 -5.64
N ALA A 28 -9.41 10.87 -5.95
CA ALA A 28 -9.86 11.10 -7.33
C ALA A 28 -8.75 11.70 -8.22
N LYS A 29 -7.84 12.45 -7.61
CA LYS A 29 -6.73 13.15 -8.28
C LYS A 29 -5.44 12.33 -8.35
N ASN A 30 -5.38 11.17 -7.71
CA ASN A 30 -4.16 10.37 -7.64
C ASN A 30 -4.13 9.28 -8.72
N LYS A 31 -3.04 9.20 -9.49
CA LYS A 31 -2.86 8.27 -10.62
C LYS A 31 -3.08 6.80 -10.26
N LEU A 32 -2.83 6.38 -9.02
CA LEU A 32 -3.03 5.01 -8.55
C LEU A 32 -4.51 4.61 -8.43
N PHE A 33 -5.42 5.58 -8.38
CA PHE A 33 -6.86 5.38 -8.21
C PHE A 33 -7.64 5.62 -9.51
N GLN A 34 -6.94 5.70 -10.64
CA GLN A 34 -7.53 6.02 -11.93
C GLN A 34 -7.43 4.84 -12.89
N GLY A 35 -8.57 4.48 -13.49
CA GLY A 35 -8.67 3.49 -14.58
C GLY A 35 -7.88 2.21 -14.32
N GLU A 36 -7.11 1.79 -15.31
CA GLU A 36 -6.32 0.56 -15.26
C GLU A 36 -5.26 0.54 -14.14
N ASN A 37 -4.77 1.70 -13.67
CA ASN A 37 -3.80 1.74 -12.57
C ASN A 37 -4.42 1.28 -11.25
N PHE A 38 -5.70 1.60 -11.05
CA PHE A 38 -6.43 1.13 -9.89
C PHE A 38 -6.65 -0.39 -9.94
N GLU A 39 -6.99 -0.92 -11.11
CA GLU A 39 -7.12 -2.36 -11.32
C GLU A 39 -5.79 -3.10 -11.08
N ARG A 40 -4.68 -2.55 -11.60
CA ARG A 40 -3.33 -3.06 -11.36
C ARG A 40 -2.97 -3.05 -9.87
N ALA A 41 -3.28 -1.95 -9.18
CA ALA A 41 -3.05 -1.83 -7.75
C ALA A 41 -3.86 -2.86 -6.95
N GLN A 42 -5.15 -3.05 -7.27
CA GLN A 42 -5.98 -4.09 -6.64
C GLN A 42 -5.39 -5.48 -6.89
N LYS A 43 -4.96 -5.79 -8.12
CA LYS A 43 -4.33 -7.06 -8.46
C LYS A 43 -3.03 -7.30 -7.68
N ALA A 44 -2.21 -6.26 -7.51
CA ALA A 44 -1.00 -6.34 -6.69
C ALA A 44 -1.36 -6.61 -5.22
N LEU A 45 -2.34 -5.89 -4.66
CA LEU A 45 -2.80 -6.11 -3.28
C LEU A 45 -3.31 -7.53 -3.04
N GLU A 46 -4.11 -8.08 -3.96
CA GLU A 46 -4.59 -9.46 -3.87
C GLU A 46 -3.44 -10.48 -3.85
N LYS A 47 -2.36 -10.22 -4.61
CA LYS A 47 -1.15 -11.05 -4.60
C LYS A 47 -0.31 -10.89 -3.33
N LEU A 48 -0.34 -9.73 -2.68
CA LEU A 48 0.36 -9.50 -1.41
C LEU A 48 -0.38 -10.13 -0.21
N ARG A 49 -1.71 -10.31 -0.27
CA ARG A 49 -2.50 -10.85 0.85
C ARG A 49 -2.03 -12.22 1.35
N PRO A 50 -1.74 -13.22 0.50
CA PRO A 50 -1.18 -14.50 0.95
C PRO A 50 0.13 -14.34 1.72
N ILE A 51 1.02 -13.45 1.27
CA ILE A 51 2.31 -13.18 1.93
C ILE A 51 2.06 -12.60 3.33
N ALA A 52 1.19 -11.60 3.44
CA ALA A 52 0.85 -11.00 4.73
C ALA A 52 0.27 -12.03 5.71
N LYS A 53 -0.56 -12.95 5.21
CA LYS A 53 -1.13 -14.06 5.98
C LYS A 53 -0.06 -15.04 6.49
N ARG A 54 0.98 -15.36 5.70
CA ARG A 54 2.10 -16.21 6.17
C ARG A 54 2.77 -15.64 7.44
N HIS A 55 2.81 -14.31 7.53
CA HIS A 55 3.41 -13.57 8.65
C HIS A 55 2.41 -13.17 9.74
N ASN A 56 1.14 -13.61 9.68
CA ASN A 56 0.06 -13.16 10.58
C ASN A 56 0.01 -11.63 10.71
N SER A 57 0.22 -10.93 9.60
CA SER A 57 0.37 -9.48 9.55
C SER A 57 -0.71 -8.83 8.69
N THR A 58 -0.90 -7.52 8.88
CA THR A 58 -1.70 -6.72 7.95
C THR A 58 -0.91 -6.41 6.68
N LEU A 59 -1.60 -6.11 5.57
CA LEU A 59 -0.95 -5.64 4.35
C LEU A 59 -0.09 -4.39 4.59
N ALA A 60 -0.55 -3.47 5.42
CA ALA A 60 0.21 -2.27 5.76
C ALA A 60 1.52 -2.61 6.49
N GLN A 61 1.49 -3.56 7.43
CA GLN A 61 2.70 -4.05 8.10
C GLN A 61 3.65 -4.75 7.13
N LEU A 62 3.13 -5.57 6.22
CA LEU A 62 3.95 -6.23 5.20
C LEU A 62 4.69 -5.21 4.33
N VAL A 63 3.97 -4.21 3.81
CA VAL A 63 4.56 -3.18 2.94
C VAL A 63 5.59 -2.33 3.68
N LEU A 64 5.31 -1.98 4.94
CA LEU A 64 6.29 -1.26 5.77
C LEU A 64 7.53 -2.09 6.07
N ALA A 65 7.36 -3.39 6.37
CA ALA A 65 8.47 -4.30 6.59
C ALA A 65 9.35 -4.45 5.35
N TRP A 66 8.73 -4.56 4.17
CA TRP A 66 9.44 -4.57 2.90
C TRP A 66 10.21 -3.28 2.66
N LEU A 67 9.59 -2.11 2.92
CA LEU A 67 10.24 -0.81 2.75
C LEU A 67 11.46 -0.65 3.67
N ILE A 68 11.35 -1.12 4.92
CA ILE A 68 12.45 -1.11 5.90
C ILE A 68 13.60 -2.05 5.48
N ALA A 69 13.31 -3.14 4.77
CA ALA A 69 14.31 -4.09 4.31
C ALA A 69 15.17 -3.55 3.16
N GLN A 70 14.74 -2.47 2.48
CA GLN A 70 15.49 -1.87 1.38
C GLN A 70 16.74 -1.13 1.88
N PRO A 71 17.86 -1.19 1.14
CA PRO A 71 19.09 -0.50 1.54
C PRO A 71 18.87 1.00 1.65
N GLN A 72 19.47 1.60 2.68
CA GLN A 72 19.48 3.06 2.91
C GLN A 72 18.09 3.71 2.99
N THR A 73 17.07 2.95 3.38
CA THR A 73 15.67 3.41 3.39
C THR A 73 15.15 3.58 4.81
N ASN A 74 14.37 4.64 5.04
CA ASN A 74 13.60 4.85 6.27
C ASN A 74 12.11 4.91 5.93
N ALA A 75 11.30 4.09 6.59
CA ALA A 75 9.85 4.09 6.40
C ALA A 75 9.19 5.15 7.30
N VAL A 76 8.51 6.13 6.70
CA VAL A 76 7.71 7.12 7.42
C VAL A 76 6.23 6.82 7.21
N ALA A 77 5.55 6.41 8.27
CA ALA A 77 4.14 6.07 8.24
C ALA A 77 3.34 6.99 9.17
N GLY A 78 2.46 7.79 8.59
CA GLY A 78 1.55 8.65 9.36
C GLY A 78 0.57 7.84 10.23
N ALA A 79 0.19 8.41 11.38
CA ALA A 79 -0.78 7.84 12.30
C ALA A 79 -1.70 8.94 12.83
N ARG A 80 -3.01 8.71 12.76
CA ARG A 80 -4.04 9.64 13.28
C ARG A 80 -4.48 9.28 14.71
N TYR A 81 -4.32 8.03 15.10
CA TYR A 81 -4.69 7.53 16.43
C TYR A 81 -3.57 6.63 16.98
N PRO A 82 -3.41 6.50 18.31
CA PRO A 82 -2.30 5.76 18.93
C PRO A 82 -2.15 4.32 18.42
N GLN A 83 -3.27 3.61 18.21
CA GLN A 83 -3.24 2.24 17.70
C GLN A 83 -2.53 2.11 16.36
N GLN A 84 -2.64 3.11 15.47
CA GLN A 84 -1.94 3.07 14.17
C GLN A 84 -0.43 3.19 14.33
N ALA A 85 0.04 4.00 15.28
CA ALA A 85 1.47 4.10 15.55
C ALA A 85 2.00 2.76 16.08
N ILE A 86 1.25 2.08 16.94
CA ILE A 86 1.57 0.74 17.44
C ILE A 86 1.59 -0.26 16.27
N ASP A 87 0.54 -0.29 15.45
CA ASP A 87 0.45 -1.22 14.31
C ASP A 87 1.58 -1.01 13.29
N ASN A 88 1.94 0.25 13.02
CA ASN A 88 3.07 0.61 12.16
C ASN A 88 4.40 0.13 12.77
N ALA A 89 4.60 0.32 14.08
CA ALA A 89 5.83 -0.10 14.76
C ALA A 89 6.02 -1.62 14.74
N LEU A 90 4.92 -2.39 14.82
CA LEU A 90 4.96 -3.85 14.75
C LEU A 90 5.47 -4.37 13.39
N ALA A 91 5.45 -3.56 12.32
CA ALA A 91 6.05 -3.92 11.04
C ALA A 91 7.55 -4.24 11.16
N GLY A 92 8.28 -3.59 12.07
CA GLY A 92 9.72 -3.83 12.28
C GLY A 92 10.06 -5.23 12.83
N ASN A 93 9.06 -5.96 13.33
CA ASN A 93 9.23 -7.32 13.83
C ASN A 93 9.15 -8.38 12.73
N LEU A 94 8.63 -8.03 11.54
CA LEU A 94 8.54 -8.96 10.42
C LEU A 94 9.95 -9.22 9.85
N LYS A 95 10.26 -10.49 9.61
CA LYS A 95 11.51 -10.93 9.00
C LYS A 95 11.17 -11.56 7.65
N LEU A 96 11.30 -10.76 6.60
CA LEU A 96 11.10 -11.21 5.23
C LEU A 96 12.36 -11.92 4.74
N SER A 97 12.19 -13.06 4.08
CA SER A 97 13.32 -13.72 3.40
C SER A 97 13.72 -12.96 2.12
N ALA A 98 14.90 -13.25 1.58
CA ALA A 98 15.33 -12.69 0.30
C ALA A 98 14.34 -13.04 -0.83
N ASP A 99 13.81 -14.26 -0.82
CA ASP A 99 12.82 -14.71 -1.80
C ASP A 99 11.49 -13.95 -1.66
N GLU A 100 11.05 -13.68 -0.43
CA GLU A 100 9.84 -12.88 -0.20
C GLU A 100 10.02 -11.43 -0.61
N ILE A 101 11.20 -10.85 -0.38
CA ILE A 101 11.51 -9.48 -0.85
C ILE A 101 11.44 -9.45 -2.38
N ALA A 102 12.06 -10.42 -3.06
CA ALA A 102 12.00 -10.52 -4.52
C ALA A 102 10.58 -10.78 -5.04
N GLU A 103 9.78 -11.58 -4.34
CA GLU A 103 8.37 -11.82 -4.65
C GLU A 103 7.55 -10.52 -4.56
N ILE A 104 7.73 -9.75 -3.48
CA ILE A 104 7.04 -8.46 -3.27
C ILE A 104 7.48 -7.44 -4.33
N ASP A 105 8.77 -7.37 -4.67
CA ASP A 105 9.29 -6.51 -5.74
C ASP A 105 8.60 -6.82 -7.08
N ALA A 106 8.53 -8.11 -7.45
CA ALA A 106 7.90 -8.54 -8.68
C ALA A 106 6.39 -8.22 -8.70
N ILE A 107 5.71 -8.32 -7.56
CA ILE A 107 4.30 -7.92 -7.44
C ILE A 107 4.15 -6.40 -7.58
N GLY A 108 5.04 -5.60 -6.99
CA GLY A 108 5.02 -4.13 -7.09
C GLY A 108 5.13 -3.63 -8.54
N ARG A 109 5.91 -4.33 -9.37
CA ARG A 109 6.09 -4.03 -10.80
C ARG A 109 4.82 -4.13 -11.63
N ILE A 110 3.81 -4.88 -11.18
CA ILE A 110 2.46 -4.89 -11.80
C ILE A 110 1.86 -3.48 -11.85
N VAL A 111 2.25 -2.61 -10.92
CA VAL A 111 1.83 -1.20 -10.89
C VAL A 111 2.91 -0.31 -11.50
N THR A 112 4.15 -0.39 -11.00
CA THR A 112 5.17 0.61 -11.30
C THR A 112 5.64 0.61 -12.74
N ASP A 113 5.64 -0.54 -13.43
CA ASP A 113 6.10 -0.64 -14.82
C ASP A 113 5.12 0.02 -15.81
N HIS A 114 3.93 0.40 -15.34
CA HIS A 114 2.89 1.06 -16.13
C HIS A 114 2.64 2.52 -15.70
N LEU A 115 3.38 3.02 -14.71
CA LEU A 115 3.35 4.43 -14.37
C LEU A 115 4.19 5.22 -15.38
N ASP A 116 3.78 6.46 -15.65
CA ASP A 116 4.57 7.37 -16.47
C ASP A 116 5.84 7.83 -15.74
N ASP A 117 6.78 8.42 -16.46
CA ASP A 117 8.05 8.92 -15.91
C ASP A 117 7.88 10.16 -15.01
N ASN A 118 6.67 10.72 -14.89
CA ASN A 118 6.43 11.87 -14.03
C ASN A 118 6.24 11.41 -12.58
N PRO A 119 7.17 11.74 -11.67
CA PRO A 119 7.17 11.26 -10.29
C PRO A 119 6.01 11.85 -9.46
N VAL A 120 5.30 12.86 -9.98
CA VAL A 120 4.14 13.45 -9.31
C VAL A 120 2.93 12.54 -9.51
N MET A 121 2.48 11.93 -8.40
CA MET A 121 1.33 11.01 -8.39
C MET A 121 -0.03 11.71 -8.37
N TRP A 122 -0.07 13.03 -8.17
CA TRP A 122 -1.30 13.81 -8.11
C TRP A 122 -1.42 14.74 -9.32
N ASN A 123 -2.59 14.70 -9.95
CA ASN A 123 -2.99 15.65 -10.97
C ASN A 123 -3.66 16.82 -10.25
N TRP A 124 -2.95 17.95 -10.19
CA TRP A 124 -3.41 19.19 -9.57
C TRP A 124 -4.21 20.03 -10.55
#